data_AF-A0A5N6JK89-F1
#
_entry.id   AF-A0A5N6JK89-F1
#
_cell.length_a   1.000
_cell.length_b   1.000
_cell.length_c   1.000
_cell.angle_alpha   90.00
_cell.angle_beta   90.00
_cell.angle_gamma   90.00
#
_symmetry.space_group_name_H-M   'P 1'
#
loop_
_entity.id
_entity.type
_entity.pdbx_description
1 polymer ?
#
loop_
_entity_poly.entity_id
_entity_poly.type
_entity_poly.pdbx_seq_one_letter_code
_entity_poly.pdbx_strand_id
1 'polypeptide(L)'
;MSNVKSSKPVFPENAGSREYAASLDAADPLASFRDKFIIPSKANINSKKLAKPGLSSDPCIYFCGNSLGIQPKATAKYLEAQLDTWSSIGVSGHFVDLEGSPLKQWQLLSEQAAASMSKIVGAQAEEVAAMGTLTANLHLLLASFYKPTPTKHKILLDWKAFPSDHYAIESHLAWHDLDPKQSMVLIGPDEGEYEISTEKILSYIDEHAESAALILLPGIQYYTGQLFDIEKITAYAQSRDLTVGWDLAHAYGNAELKLHDWNVDFAAWCTYKYGNAGPGAMGGLFVHERHGRVDYSEGEDAPKFRHRLTGWYGGDRSVRFKMDNSK
;
A
#
# COMPACT_ATOMS: atom_id res chain seq x y z
N MET A 1 -22.14 0.47 -7.18
CA MET A 1 -23.02 0.85 -6.05
C MET A 1 -22.90 2.35 -5.86
N SER A 2 -24.02 3.01 -5.56
CA SER A 2 -24.21 4.46 -5.59
C SER A 2 -23.14 5.28 -4.87
N ASN A 3 -22.73 6.39 -5.47
CA ASN A 3 -22.18 7.58 -4.80
C ASN A 3 -22.96 7.85 -3.51
N VAL A 4 -22.47 7.33 -2.38
CA VAL A 4 -22.95 7.77 -1.08
C VAL A 4 -22.33 9.15 -0.91
N LYS A 5 -23.03 10.18 -1.39
CA LYS A 5 -22.98 11.49 -0.74
C LYS A 5 -23.29 11.19 0.71
N SER A 6 -22.26 11.01 1.55
CA SER A 6 -22.47 10.75 2.96
C SER A 6 -23.18 11.99 3.49
N SER A 7 -24.47 11.85 3.78
CA SER A 7 -25.16 12.83 4.60
C SER A 7 -24.34 12.94 5.88
N LYS A 8 -24.04 14.17 6.33
CA LYS A 8 -23.33 14.36 7.60
C LYS A 8 -23.97 13.46 8.66
N PRO A 9 -23.20 12.65 9.38
CA PRO A 9 -23.76 11.76 10.39
C PRO A 9 -24.55 12.58 11.40
N VAL A 10 -25.79 12.17 11.66
CA VAL A 10 -26.64 12.78 12.69
C VAL A 10 -26.41 12.00 13.98
N PHE A 11 -25.94 12.70 15.01
CA PHE A 11 -25.68 12.11 16.32
C PHE A 11 -26.82 12.48 17.29
N PRO A 12 -27.16 11.59 18.25
CA PRO A 12 -28.14 11.91 19.27
C PRO A 12 -27.62 13.01 20.22
N GLU A 13 -28.53 13.70 20.92
CA GLU A 13 -28.18 14.80 21.83
C GLU A 13 -27.17 14.39 22.93
N ASN A 14 -27.21 13.13 23.36
CA ASN A 14 -26.32 12.59 24.39
C ASN A 14 -24.99 12.04 23.84
N ALA A 15 -24.64 12.29 22.57
CA ALA A 15 -23.47 11.69 21.93
C ALA A 15 -22.12 11.99 22.60
N GLY A 16 -22.03 13.09 23.36
CA GLY A 16 -20.83 13.45 24.14
C GLY A 16 -20.74 12.78 25.52
N SER A 17 -21.72 11.98 25.93
CA SER A 17 -21.76 11.37 27.26
C SER A 17 -20.93 10.08 27.33
N ARG A 18 -20.42 9.77 28.53
CA ARG A 18 -19.69 8.52 28.79
C ARG A 18 -20.59 7.30 28.63
N GLU A 19 -21.84 7.43 29.02
CA GLU A 19 -22.86 6.40 28.92
C GLU A 19 -23.14 6.02 27.47
N TYR A 20 -23.17 7.02 26.57
CA TYR A 20 -23.30 6.77 25.14
C TYR A 20 -22.07 6.08 24.55
N ALA A 21 -20.86 6.50 24.91
CA ALA A 21 -19.65 5.78 24.47
C ALA A 21 -19.64 4.32 24.95
N ALA A 22 -20.01 4.08 26.21
CA ALA A 22 -20.07 2.73 26.78
C ALA A 22 -21.15 1.84 26.11
N SER A 23 -22.27 2.42 25.67
CA SER A 23 -23.30 1.68 24.94
C SER A 23 -22.83 1.29 23.54
N LEU A 24 -22.04 2.14 22.88
CA LEU A 24 -21.40 1.82 21.60
C LEU A 24 -20.36 0.70 21.77
N ASP A 25 -19.50 0.77 22.79
CA ASP A 25 -18.52 -0.30 23.10
C ASP A 25 -19.22 -1.64 23.39
N ALA A 26 -20.34 -1.63 24.13
CA ALA A 26 -21.10 -2.84 24.45
C ALA A 26 -21.79 -3.46 23.23
N ALA A 27 -22.11 -2.65 22.22
CA ALA A 27 -22.76 -3.09 20.98
C ALA A 27 -21.77 -3.43 19.86
N ASP A 28 -20.46 -3.17 20.03
CA ASP A 28 -19.45 -3.38 19.00
C ASP A 28 -19.20 -4.89 18.73
N PRO A 29 -19.57 -5.42 17.54
CA PRO A 29 -19.31 -6.81 17.20
C PRO A 29 -17.81 -7.13 17.06
N LEU A 30 -16.96 -6.10 16.96
CA LEU A 30 -15.51 -6.23 16.82
C LEU A 30 -14.76 -6.10 18.16
N ALA A 31 -15.44 -5.87 19.29
CA ALA A 31 -14.80 -5.60 20.58
C ALA A 31 -13.74 -6.65 20.97
N SER A 32 -13.98 -7.92 20.67
CA SER A 32 -13.06 -9.03 20.95
C SER A 32 -11.73 -8.96 20.19
N PHE A 33 -11.64 -8.22 19.08
CA PHE A 33 -10.37 -8.04 18.37
C PHE A 33 -9.36 -7.25 19.19
N ARG A 34 -9.81 -6.37 20.09
CA ARG A 34 -8.93 -5.61 20.98
C ARG A 34 -8.02 -6.53 21.81
N ASP A 35 -8.52 -7.72 22.18
CA ASP A 35 -7.76 -8.72 22.92
C ASP A 35 -6.67 -9.41 22.10
N LYS A 36 -6.63 -9.22 20.77
CA LYS A 36 -5.58 -9.76 19.90
C LYS A 36 -4.34 -8.87 19.84
N PHE A 37 -4.38 -7.68 20.45
CA PHE A 37 -3.30 -6.70 20.40
C PHE A 37 -2.67 -6.45 21.78
N ILE A 38 -1.44 -5.97 21.77
CA ILE A 38 -0.71 -5.56 22.97
C ILE A 38 -0.85 -4.04 23.11
N ILE A 39 -1.78 -3.58 23.95
CA ILE A 39 -1.96 -2.16 24.24
C ILE A 39 -0.94 -1.72 25.30
N PRO A 40 -0.05 -0.74 25.01
CA PRO A 40 0.90 -0.24 26.00
C PRO A 40 0.18 0.33 27.22
N SER A 41 0.74 0.13 28.41
CA SER A 41 0.28 0.85 29.59
C SER A 41 0.86 2.27 29.64
N LYS A 42 0.25 3.17 30.42
CA LYS A 42 0.80 4.52 30.64
C LYS A 42 2.20 4.50 31.26
N ALA A 43 2.51 3.49 32.06
CA ALA A 43 3.86 3.31 32.60
C ALA A 43 4.85 2.85 31.52
N ASN A 44 4.43 1.99 30.59
CA ASN A 44 5.27 1.53 29.48
C ASN A 44 5.69 2.69 28.56
N ILE A 45 4.76 3.57 28.16
CA ILE A 45 5.08 4.68 27.25
C ILE A 45 5.99 5.76 27.88
N ASN A 46 6.06 5.81 29.21
CA ASN A 46 6.95 6.72 29.95
C ASN A 46 8.29 6.08 30.34
N SER A 47 8.48 4.78 30.06
CA SER A 47 9.71 4.08 30.42
C SER A 47 10.88 4.55 29.56
N LYS A 48 12.01 4.88 30.20
CA LYS A 48 13.29 5.18 29.53
C LYS A 48 14.19 3.96 29.35
N LYS A 49 13.75 2.79 29.85
CA LYS A 49 14.44 1.50 29.71
C LYS A 49 13.58 0.55 28.91
N LEU A 50 14.21 -0.39 28.20
CA LEU A 50 13.49 -1.50 27.60
C LEU A 50 12.75 -2.26 28.69
N ALA A 51 11.43 -2.38 28.54
CA ALA A 51 10.56 -3.05 29.50
C ALA A 51 9.53 -3.90 28.77
N LYS A 52 9.17 -5.03 29.37
CA LYS A 52 8.08 -5.86 28.86
C LYS A 52 6.74 -5.10 29.01
N PRO A 53 5.74 -5.39 28.16
CA PRO A 53 4.39 -4.85 28.33
C PRO A 53 3.80 -5.18 29.70
N GLY A 54 2.91 -4.33 30.21
CA GLY A 54 2.17 -4.57 31.44
C GLY A 54 2.84 -4.03 32.71
N LEU A 55 3.64 -2.96 32.60
CA LEU A 55 4.20 -2.28 33.79
C LEU A 55 3.12 -1.69 34.72
N SER A 56 1.92 -1.49 34.20
CA SER A 56 0.72 -1.14 34.97
C SER A 56 -0.53 -1.67 34.26
N SER A 57 -1.65 -1.75 34.99
CA SER A 57 -2.95 -2.14 34.44
C SER A 57 -3.69 -1.00 33.72
N ASP A 58 -3.17 0.22 33.75
CA ASP A 58 -3.78 1.41 33.14
C ASP A 58 -3.31 1.56 31.66
N PRO A 59 -4.14 1.22 30.66
CA PRO A 59 -3.77 1.29 29.25
C PRO A 59 -3.62 2.75 28.79
N CYS A 60 -2.74 2.99 27.82
CA CYS A 60 -2.72 4.27 27.13
C CYS A 60 -3.88 4.37 26.13
N ILE A 61 -4.23 5.61 25.76
CA ILE A 61 -5.12 5.90 24.63
C ILE A 61 -4.21 6.09 23.41
N TYR A 62 -4.18 5.10 22.53
CA TYR A 62 -3.25 5.07 21.39
C TYR A 62 -3.96 5.48 20.09
N PHE A 63 -3.94 6.78 19.78
CA PHE A 63 -4.49 7.34 18.53
C PHE A 63 -3.41 7.66 17.48
N CYS A 64 -2.39 6.80 17.40
CA CYS A 64 -1.29 6.92 16.43
C CYS A 64 -1.11 5.66 15.54
N GLY A 65 -2.13 4.80 15.47
CA GLY A 65 -2.10 3.57 14.64
C GLY A 65 -1.97 3.85 13.13
N ASN A 66 -2.37 5.04 12.70
CA ASN A 66 -2.18 5.55 11.35
C ASN A 66 -0.71 5.81 10.97
N SER A 67 0.19 5.85 11.96
CA SER A 67 1.64 6.06 11.77
C SER A 67 2.42 4.78 12.11
N LEU A 68 2.15 4.18 13.26
CA LEU A 68 2.68 2.88 13.64
C LEU A 68 1.57 2.05 14.29
N GLY A 69 1.20 0.97 13.62
CA GLY A 69 0.22 0.02 14.09
C GLY A 69 0.64 -0.66 15.38
N ILE A 70 -0.35 -1.02 16.20
CA ILE A 70 -0.12 -1.64 17.50
C ILE A 70 0.21 -3.13 17.33
N GLN A 71 1.15 -3.65 18.11
CA GLN A 71 1.66 -5.01 17.92
C GLN A 71 0.57 -6.09 18.15
N PRO A 72 0.29 -6.96 17.17
CA PRO A 72 -0.52 -8.17 17.39
C PRO A 72 0.19 -9.14 18.33
N LYS A 73 -0.54 -9.78 19.23
CA LYS A 73 -0.01 -10.82 20.13
C LYS A 73 0.63 -12.00 19.36
N ALA A 74 0.15 -12.28 18.15
CA ALA A 74 0.64 -13.35 17.30
C ALA A 74 2.06 -13.10 16.75
N THR A 75 2.53 -11.85 16.68
CA THR A 75 3.81 -11.51 16.02
C THR A 75 5.00 -12.26 16.61
N ALA A 76 5.08 -12.36 17.95
CA ALA A 76 6.18 -13.07 18.62
C ALA A 76 6.25 -14.54 18.20
N LYS A 77 5.09 -15.23 18.18
CA LYS A 77 4.99 -16.64 17.76
C LYS A 77 5.51 -16.87 16.34
N TYR A 78 5.20 -15.99 15.40
CA TYR A 78 5.64 -16.13 14.01
C TYR A 78 7.14 -15.86 13.84
N LEU A 79 7.69 -14.91 14.60
CA LEU A 79 9.13 -14.64 14.61
C LEU A 79 9.91 -15.79 15.26
N GLU A 80 9.42 -16.33 16.38
CA GLU A 80 10.02 -17.50 17.03
C GLU A 80 10.03 -18.70 16.07
N ALA A 81 8.92 -18.99 15.38
CA ALA A 81 8.87 -20.04 14.38
C ALA A 81 9.89 -19.86 13.24
N GLN A 82 10.19 -18.62 12.84
CA GLN A 82 11.19 -18.34 11.81
C GLN A 82 12.60 -18.68 12.31
N LEU A 83 12.92 -18.33 13.55
CA LEU A 83 14.20 -18.63 14.19
C LEU A 83 14.37 -20.13 14.45
N ASP A 84 13.30 -20.79 14.90
CA ASP A 84 13.28 -22.23 15.14
C ASP A 84 13.45 -23.01 13.83
N THR A 85 12.74 -22.62 12.76
CA THR A 85 12.91 -23.22 11.42
C THR A 85 14.36 -23.08 10.94
N TRP A 86 14.94 -21.88 11.07
CA TRP A 86 16.32 -21.64 10.64
C TRP A 86 17.33 -22.46 11.42
N SER A 87 17.23 -22.47 12.75
CA SER A 87 18.17 -23.19 13.61
C SER A 87 18.03 -24.72 13.51
N SER A 88 16.84 -25.24 13.24
CA SER A 88 16.59 -26.69 13.20
C SER A 88 16.93 -27.35 11.87
N ILE A 89 16.58 -26.72 10.74
CA ILE A 89 16.70 -27.36 9.42
C ILE A 89 17.46 -26.53 8.39
N GLY A 90 17.97 -25.35 8.77
CA GLY A 90 18.83 -24.53 7.92
C GLY A 90 18.23 -24.25 6.55
N VAL A 91 19.01 -24.48 5.49
CA VAL A 91 18.61 -24.25 4.10
C VAL A 91 17.36 -25.03 3.68
N SER A 92 17.07 -26.18 4.33
CA SER A 92 15.88 -26.98 4.01
C SER A 92 14.58 -26.24 4.33
N GLY A 93 14.61 -25.19 5.16
CA GLY A 93 13.45 -24.31 5.40
C GLY A 93 12.93 -23.61 4.13
N HIS A 94 13.74 -23.54 3.07
CA HIS A 94 13.26 -23.07 1.77
C HIS A 94 12.23 -24.01 1.12
N PHE A 95 12.28 -25.31 1.41
CA PHE A 95 11.63 -26.36 0.61
C PHE A 95 10.68 -27.26 1.40
N VAL A 96 10.69 -27.17 2.74
CA VAL A 96 9.98 -28.10 3.62
C VAL A 96 8.91 -27.36 4.41
N ASP A 97 7.66 -27.83 4.29
CA ASP A 97 6.59 -27.44 5.21
C ASP A 97 6.74 -28.28 6.50
N LEU A 98 6.86 -27.59 7.65
CA LEU A 98 6.97 -28.23 8.97
C LEU A 98 5.59 -28.38 9.60
N GLU A 99 5.23 -29.61 9.98
CA GLU A 99 3.98 -29.88 10.69
C GLU A 99 3.90 -29.06 11.98
N GLY A 100 2.78 -28.37 12.20
CA GLY A 100 2.56 -27.52 13.37
C GLY A 100 3.21 -26.13 13.31
N SER A 101 4.05 -25.84 12.31
CA SER A 101 4.60 -24.49 12.11
C SER A 101 3.52 -23.52 11.61
N PRO A 102 3.48 -22.26 12.12
CA PRO A 102 2.61 -21.22 11.58
C PRO A 102 3.11 -20.65 10.24
N LEU A 103 4.32 -21.04 9.79
CA LEU A 103 4.96 -20.56 8.57
C LEU A 103 4.81 -21.57 7.43
N LYS A 104 4.73 -21.06 6.21
CA LYS A 104 5.02 -21.83 5.00
C LYS A 104 6.53 -21.90 4.75
N GLN A 105 6.96 -22.90 3.98
CA GLN A 105 8.33 -22.94 3.44
C GLN A 105 8.73 -21.60 2.81
N TRP A 106 9.99 -21.19 2.96
CA TRP A 106 10.40 -19.81 2.67
C TRP A 106 10.24 -19.39 1.21
N GLN A 107 10.27 -20.32 0.25
CA GLN A 107 9.99 -20.02 -1.17
C GLN A 107 8.56 -19.54 -1.43
N LEU A 108 7.61 -19.84 -0.53
CA LEU A 108 6.19 -19.52 -0.70
C LEU A 108 5.72 -18.39 0.24
N LEU A 109 6.59 -17.85 1.10
CA LEU A 109 6.18 -16.82 2.07
C LEU A 109 5.67 -15.55 1.40
N SER A 110 6.33 -15.08 0.34
CA SER A 110 5.90 -13.87 -0.39
C SER A 110 4.55 -14.08 -1.08
N GLU A 111 4.32 -15.26 -1.66
CA GLU A 111 3.04 -15.62 -2.30
C GLU A 111 1.91 -15.74 -1.28
N GLN A 112 2.17 -16.35 -0.11
CA GLN A 112 1.20 -16.42 0.98
C GLN A 112 0.83 -15.03 1.51
N ALA A 113 1.85 -14.16 1.65
CA ALA A 113 1.65 -12.77 2.05
C ALA A 113 0.84 -12.01 0.99
N ALA A 114 1.18 -12.14 -0.30
CA ALA A 114 0.44 -11.55 -1.41
C ALA A 114 -1.04 -11.98 -1.42
N ALA A 115 -1.33 -13.28 -1.29
CA ALA A 115 -2.70 -13.80 -1.22
C ALA A 115 -3.49 -13.33 0.01
N SER A 116 -2.80 -12.94 1.09
CA SER A 116 -3.43 -12.33 2.27
C SER A 116 -3.69 -10.84 2.06
N MET A 117 -2.72 -10.12 1.50
CA MET A 117 -2.85 -8.70 1.17
C MET A 117 -3.89 -8.44 0.08
N SER A 118 -4.02 -9.33 -0.92
CA SER A 118 -4.96 -9.19 -2.04
C SER A 118 -6.42 -9.10 -1.58
N LYS A 119 -6.77 -9.79 -0.49
CA LYS A 119 -8.09 -9.71 0.15
C LYS A 119 -8.37 -8.36 0.80
N ILE A 120 -7.34 -7.66 1.26
CA ILE A 120 -7.45 -6.34 1.90
C ILE A 120 -7.59 -5.25 0.83
N VAL A 121 -6.91 -5.40 -0.31
CA VAL A 121 -6.92 -4.42 -1.40
C VAL A 121 -7.97 -4.70 -2.48
N GLY A 122 -8.67 -5.83 -2.42
CA GLY A 122 -9.63 -6.25 -3.44
C GLY A 122 -8.98 -6.48 -4.79
N ALA A 123 -7.98 -7.37 -4.82
CA ALA A 123 -7.21 -7.76 -5.99
C ALA A 123 -7.12 -9.29 -6.13
N GLN A 124 -6.69 -9.78 -7.29
CA GLN A 124 -6.22 -11.16 -7.43
C GLN A 124 -4.87 -11.34 -6.74
N ALA A 125 -4.54 -12.57 -6.35
CA ALA A 125 -3.27 -12.84 -5.64
C ALA A 125 -2.05 -12.57 -6.54
N GLU A 126 -2.19 -12.86 -7.83
CA GLU A 126 -1.17 -12.71 -8.88
C GLU A 126 -0.90 -11.23 -9.22
N GLU A 127 -1.80 -10.33 -8.85
CA GLU A 127 -1.65 -8.89 -9.03
C GLU A 127 -0.88 -8.21 -7.89
N VAL A 128 -0.61 -8.94 -6.80
CA VAL A 128 0.00 -8.40 -5.58
C VAL A 128 1.36 -9.03 -5.32
N ALA A 129 2.33 -8.22 -4.89
CA ALA A 129 3.60 -8.70 -4.37
C ALA A 129 3.89 -8.10 -2.99
N ALA A 130 4.20 -8.96 -2.02
CA ALA A 130 4.76 -8.57 -0.73
C ALA A 130 6.28 -8.48 -0.85
N MET A 131 6.82 -7.27 -0.93
CA MET A 131 8.25 -7.03 -1.13
C MET A 131 8.65 -5.59 -0.76
N GLY A 132 9.95 -5.38 -0.58
CA GLY A 132 10.55 -4.06 -0.46
C GLY A 132 9.96 -3.21 0.67
N THR A 133 10.06 -1.90 0.50
CA THR A 133 9.37 -0.88 1.29
C THR A 133 8.48 -0.05 0.36
N LEU A 134 7.55 0.72 0.92
CA LEU A 134 6.61 1.53 0.13
C LEU A 134 7.31 2.35 -0.97
N THR A 135 8.24 3.22 -0.61
CA THR A 135 8.92 4.09 -1.59
C THR A 135 9.80 3.30 -2.55
N ALA A 136 10.46 2.24 -2.09
CA ALA A 136 11.23 1.38 -2.97
C ALA A 136 10.33 0.72 -4.03
N ASN A 137 9.14 0.29 -3.64
CA ASN A 137 8.16 -0.26 -4.58
C ASN A 137 7.63 0.81 -5.53
N LEU A 138 7.36 2.03 -5.06
CA LEU A 138 7.00 3.16 -5.94
C LEU A 138 8.08 3.43 -6.99
N HIS A 139 9.36 3.40 -6.63
CA HIS A 139 10.45 3.51 -7.62
C HIS A 139 10.42 2.41 -8.67
N LEU A 140 10.20 1.15 -8.26
CA LEU A 140 10.11 0.02 -9.20
C LEU A 140 8.90 0.16 -10.14
N LEU A 141 7.77 0.65 -9.63
CA LEU A 141 6.56 0.91 -10.40
C LEU A 141 6.79 2.07 -11.37
N LEU A 142 7.33 3.20 -10.92
CA LEU A 142 7.67 4.35 -11.76
C LEU A 142 8.68 3.97 -12.85
N ALA A 143 9.70 3.16 -12.55
CA ALA A 143 10.65 2.66 -13.55
C ALA A 143 9.99 1.85 -14.68
N SER A 144 8.80 1.28 -14.45
CA SER A 144 8.06 0.48 -15.42
C SER A 144 6.93 1.26 -16.13
N PHE A 145 6.27 2.17 -15.41
CA PHE A 145 5.07 2.88 -15.86
C PHE A 145 5.34 4.31 -16.33
N TYR A 146 6.31 5.01 -15.75
CA TYR A 146 6.67 6.36 -16.17
C TYR A 146 7.58 6.30 -17.41
N LYS A 147 7.00 6.56 -18.58
CA LYS A 147 7.69 6.54 -19.88
C LYS A 147 7.53 7.89 -20.57
N PRO A 148 8.24 8.93 -20.10
CA PRO A 148 8.07 10.27 -20.63
C PRO A 148 8.51 10.38 -22.10
N THR A 149 7.85 11.28 -22.82
CA THR A 149 8.27 11.74 -24.15
C THR A 149 8.52 13.26 -24.12
N PRO A 150 9.12 13.86 -25.15
CA PRO A 150 9.32 15.32 -25.19
C PRO A 150 8.04 16.14 -25.01
N THR A 151 6.87 15.59 -25.34
CA THR A 151 5.57 16.27 -25.23
C THR A 151 4.71 15.76 -24.08
N LYS A 152 4.88 14.51 -23.63
CA LYS A 152 4.06 13.84 -22.61
C LYS A 152 4.97 13.32 -21.49
N HIS A 153 5.30 14.19 -20.52
CA HIS A 153 6.27 13.90 -19.46
C HIS A 153 5.83 14.37 -18.07
N LYS A 154 4.73 15.10 -17.92
CA LYS A 154 4.33 15.61 -16.61
C LYS A 154 3.81 14.48 -15.71
N ILE A 155 4.01 14.62 -14.41
CA ILE A 155 3.39 13.78 -13.38
C ILE A 155 2.47 14.65 -12.54
N LEU A 156 1.19 14.28 -12.47
CA LEU A 156 0.20 14.92 -11.59
C LEU A 156 0.27 14.26 -10.20
N LEU A 157 0.34 15.08 -9.16
CA LEU A 157 0.39 14.66 -7.76
C LEU A 157 -0.31 15.69 -6.85
N ASP A 158 -0.62 15.35 -5.60
CA ASP A 158 -1.22 16.32 -4.68
C ASP A 158 -0.22 17.38 -4.20
N TRP A 159 -0.71 18.60 -3.96
CA TRP A 159 0.08 19.79 -3.62
C TRP A 159 1.01 19.66 -2.42
N LYS A 160 0.67 18.77 -1.49
CA LYS A 160 1.46 18.42 -0.32
C LYS A 160 1.53 16.90 -0.18
N ALA A 161 1.96 16.26 -1.26
CA ALA A 161 2.31 14.85 -1.24
C ALA A 161 3.23 14.54 -0.06
N PHE A 162 3.13 13.32 0.46
CA PHE A 162 4.05 12.87 1.50
C PHE A 162 5.50 13.04 0.99
N PRO A 163 6.45 13.51 1.81
CA PRO A 163 7.77 13.92 1.32
C PRO A 163 8.49 12.83 0.51
N SER A 164 8.33 11.57 0.91
CA SER A 164 8.99 10.46 0.21
C SER A 164 8.47 10.24 -1.21
N ASP A 165 7.18 10.40 -1.44
CA ASP A 165 6.52 10.29 -2.74
C ASP A 165 6.95 11.45 -3.65
N HIS A 166 7.00 12.66 -3.08
CA HIS A 166 7.49 13.86 -3.75
C HIS A 166 8.93 13.64 -4.24
N TYR A 167 9.83 13.18 -3.37
CA TYR A 167 11.23 12.92 -3.72
C TYR A 167 11.38 11.77 -4.72
N ALA A 168 10.52 10.75 -4.64
CA ALA A 168 10.51 9.67 -5.63
C ALA A 168 10.15 10.20 -7.03
N ILE A 169 9.13 11.04 -7.13
CA ILE A 169 8.75 11.71 -8.39
C ILE A 169 9.89 12.60 -8.89
N GLU A 170 10.42 13.50 -8.06
CA GLU A 170 11.52 14.40 -8.43
C GLU A 170 12.74 13.65 -8.97
N SER A 171 13.14 12.56 -8.31
CA SER A 171 14.30 11.77 -8.74
C SER A 171 14.06 10.99 -10.03
N HIS A 172 12.83 10.52 -10.30
CA HIS A 172 12.50 9.93 -11.61
C HIS A 172 12.51 10.98 -12.73
N LEU A 173 12.05 12.20 -12.47
CA LEU A 173 12.13 13.29 -13.43
C LEU A 173 13.59 13.63 -13.76
N ALA A 174 14.42 13.78 -12.72
CA ALA A 174 15.85 14.03 -12.89
C ALA A 174 16.57 12.87 -13.60
N TRP A 175 16.18 11.61 -13.35
CA TRP A 175 16.73 10.43 -14.05
C TRP A 175 16.44 10.46 -15.56
N HIS A 176 15.37 11.15 -15.98
CA HIS A 176 15.04 11.37 -17.38
C HIS A 176 15.50 12.74 -17.91
N ASP A 177 16.41 13.43 -17.22
CA ASP A 177 16.92 14.77 -17.58
C ASP A 177 15.81 15.86 -17.69
N LEU A 178 14.71 15.69 -16.93
CA LEU A 178 13.59 16.63 -16.90
C LEU A 178 13.64 17.54 -15.66
N ASP A 179 13.31 18.82 -15.83
CA ASP A 179 13.17 19.76 -14.72
C ASP A 179 11.88 19.47 -13.92
N PRO A 180 11.97 19.12 -12.61
CA PRO A 180 10.81 18.92 -11.76
C PRO A 180 9.85 20.12 -11.75
N LYS A 181 10.36 21.36 -11.82
CA LYS A 181 9.51 22.57 -11.83
C LYS A 181 8.58 22.66 -13.03
N GLN A 182 8.97 22.05 -14.15
CA GLN A 182 8.18 22.02 -15.39
C GLN A 182 7.36 20.73 -15.53
N SER A 183 7.77 19.67 -14.85
CA SER A 183 7.25 18.31 -15.03
C SER A 183 6.40 17.81 -13.87
N MET A 184 6.35 18.51 -12.74
CA MET A 184 5.45 18.21 -11.63
C MET A 184 4.25 19.14 -11.65
N VAL A 185 3.05 18.56 -11.69
CA VAL A 185 1.79 19.30 -11.62
C VAL A 185 1.14 19.03 -10.27
N LEU A 186 1.22 20.03 -9.39
CA LEU A 186 0.67 19.97 -8.05
C LEU A 186 -0.83 20.33 -8.07
N ILE A 187 -1.67 19.36 -7.73
CA ILE A 187 -3.12 19.54 -7.58
C ILE A 187 -3.39 19.98 -6.14
N GLY A 188 -3.84 21.23 -5.95
CA GLY A 188 -4.11 21.81 -4.64
C GLY A 188 -5.57 22.16 -4.39
N PRO A 189 -5.96 22.40 -3.13
CA PRO A 189 -7.30 22.91 -2.77
C PRO A 189 -7.50 24.33 -3.31
N ASP A 190 -8.72 24.85 -3.21
CA ASP A 190 -8.97 26.28 -3.45
C ASP A 190 -8.36 27.13 -2.33
N GLU A 191 -8.19 28.43 -2.59
CA GLU A 191 -7.58 29.34 -1.61
C GLU A 191 -8.40 29.36 -0.31
N GLY A 192 -7.73 29.09 0.81
CA GLY A 192 -8.36 29.00 2.14
C GLY A 192 -8.91 27.61 2.49
N GLU A 193 -8.86 26.65 1.57
CA GLU A 193 -9.30 25.27 1.80
C GLU A 193 -8.11 24.30 2.00
N TYR A 194 -8.41 23.09 2.47
CA TYR A 194 -7.43 22.02 2.65
C TYR A 194 -7.76 20.75 1.86
N GLU A 195 -9.03 20.56 1.51
CA GLU A 195 -9.53 19.39 0.78
C GLU A 195 -9.57 19.68 -0.72
N ILE A 196 -9.25 18.66 -1.52
CA ILE A 196 -9.26 18.76 -2.98
C ILE A 196 -10.54 18.08 -3.47
N SER A 197 -11.47 18.82 -4.06
CA SER A 197 -12.67 18.21 -4.62
C SER A 197 -12.30 17.24 -5.75
N THR A 198 -13.09 16.17 -5.92
CA THR A 198 -12.88 15.24 -7.03
C THR A 198 -12.98 15.95 -8.36
N GLU A 199 -13.93 16.89 -8.50
CA GLU A 199 -14.14 17.71 -9.68
C GLU A 199 -12.89 18.53 -10.04
N LYS A 200 -12.16 19.05 -9.04
CA LYS A 200 -10.88 19.74 -9.27
C LYS A 200 -9.79 18.79 -9.77
N ILE A 201 -9.70 17.58 -9.23
CA ILE A 201 -8.78 16.56 -9.76
C ILE A 201 -9.10 16.27 -11.23
N LEU A 202 -10.38 16.10 -11.57
CA LEU A 202 -10.82 15.84 -12.94
C LEU A 202 -10.50 17.01 -13.89
N SER A 203 -10.62 18.27 -13.44
CA SER A 203 -10.27 19.43 -14.28
C SER A 203 -8.77 19.50 -14.58
N TYR A 204 -7.92 19.14 -13.62
CA TYR A 204 -6.46 19.05 -13.85
C TYR A 204 -6.11 17.91 -14.82
N ILE A 205 -6.83 16.79 -14.76
CA ILE A 205 -6.71 15.72 -15.74
C ILE A 205 -7.01 16.24 -17.15
N ASP A 206 -8.09 17.00 -17.31
CA ASP A 206 -8.47 17.59 -18.60
C ASP A 206 -7.41 18.56 -19.12
N GLU A 207 -6.94 19.46 -18.26
CA GLU A 207 -5.95 20.48 -18.61
C GLU A 207 -4.62 19.86 -19.06
N HIS A 208 -4.24 18.71 -18.50
CA HIS A 208 -2.92 18.14 -18.71
C HIS A 208 -2.89 16.81 -19.48
N ALA A 209 -4.02 16.29 -19.96
CA ALA A 209 -4.12 15.00 -20.65
C ALA A 209 -3.06 14.77 -21.75
N GLU A 210 -2.80 15.80 -22.56
CA GLU A 210 -1.84 15.74 -23.67
C GLU A 210 -0.37 15.77 -23.21
N SER A 211 -0.11 16.31 -22.01
CA SER A 211 1.25 16.56 -21.51
C SER A 211 1.66 15.70 -20.32
N ALA A 212 0.71 15.07 -19.64
CA ALA A 212 0.96 14.20 -18.50
C ALA A 212 1.23 12.77 -18.93
N ALA A 213 2.31 12.16 -18.47
CA ALA A 213 2.57 10.74 -18.67
C ALA A 213 1.85 9.87 -17.64
N LEU A 214 1.65 10.39 -16.43
CA LEU A 214 1.22 9.61 -15.28
C LEU A 214 0.56 10.50 -14.21
N ILE A 215 -0.35 9.92 -13.45
CA ILE A 215 -0.91 10.49 -12.22
C ILE A 215 -0.47 9.61 -11.05
N LEU A 216 0.07 10.19 -9.98
CA LEU A 216 0.38 9.48 -8.73
C LEU A 216 -0.24 10.25 -7.56
N LEU A 217 -1.29 9.68 -6.96
CA LEU A 217 -2.03 10.30 -5.86
C LEU A 217 -2.06 9.37 -4.64
N PRO A 218 -2.16 9.93 -3.41
CA PRO A 218 -2.46 9.11 -2.25
C PRO A 218 -3.92 8.64 -2.29
N GLY A 219 -4.22 7.43 -1.81
CA GLY A 219 -5.60 7.01 -1.57
C GLY A 219 -6.24 7.83 -0.44
N ILE A 220 -5.48 8.05 0.64
CA ILE A 220 -5.85 8.97 1.72
C ILE A 220 -4.71 9.97 1.95
N GLN A 221 -5.01 11.26 1.87
CA GLN A 221 -4.04 12.32 2.11
C GLN A 221 -3.59 12.30 3.59
N TYR A 222 -2.28 12.20 3.81
CA TYR A 222 -1.72 11.84 5.12
C TYR A 222 -1.99 12.87 6.25
N TYR A 223 -2.17 14.14 5.88
CA TYR A 223 -2.35 15.26 6.81
C TYR A 223 -3.82 15.61 7.01
N THR A 224 -4.59 15.74 5.93
CA THR A 224 -6.01 16.12 6.01
C THR A 224 -6.91 14.92 6.34
N GLY A 225 -6.44 13.70 6.09
CA GLY A 225 -7.24 12.48 6.23
C GLY A 225 -8.27 12.30 5.11
N GLN A 226 -8.22 13.12 4.06
CA GLN A 226 -9.15 13.05 2.95
C GLN A 226 -8.95 11.77 2.14
N LEU A 227 -10.01 10.96 2.02
CA LEU A 227 -10.09 9.82 1.11
C LEU A 227 -10.46 10.32 -0.29
N PHE A 228 -9.60 10.07 -1.27
CA PHE A 228 -9.90 10.37 -2.67
C PHE A 228 -10.78 9.29 -3.30
N ASP A 229 -11.58 9.68 -4.29
CA ASP A 229 -12.45 8.78 -5.06
C ASP A 229 -11.64 7.99 -6.08
N ILE A 230 -10.98 6.92 -5.60
CA ILE A 230 -10.04 6.09 -6.38
C ILE A 230 -10.69 5.57 -7.67
N GLU A 231 -11.93 5.05 -7.58
CA GLU A 231 -12.67 4.50 -8.71
C GLU A 231 -12.93 5.57 -9.78
N LYS A 232 -13.54 6.70 -9.40
CA LYS A 232 -13.92 7.76 -10.34
C LYS A 232 -12.70 8.42 -10.97
N ILE A 233 -11.66 8.71 -10.19
CA ILE A 233 -10.44 9.35 -10.68
C ILE A 233 -9.69 8.42 -11.64
N THR A 234 -9.56 7.13 -11.30
CA THR A 234 -8.92 6.13 -12.16
C THR A 234 -9.64 6.01 -13.50
N ALA A 235 -10.96 5.81 -13.48
CA ALA A 235 -11.75 5.66 -14.70
C ALA A 235 -11.69 6.92 -15.59
N TYR A 236 -11.77 8.11 -14.98
CA TYR A 236 -11.71 9.38 -15.72
C TYR A 236 -10.34 9.61 -16.36
N ALA A 237 -9.26 9.41 -15.62
CA ALA A 237 -7.90 9.54 -16.15
C ALA A 237 -7.63 8.56 -17.31
N GLN A 238 -8.06 7.31 -17.18
CA GLN A 238 -7.91 6.30 -18.23
C GLN A 238 -8.69 6.64 -19.49
N SER A 239 -9.87 7.28 -19.36
CA SER A 239 -10.62 7.80 -20.51
C SER A 239 -9.88 8.90 -21.29
N ARG A 240 -8.81 9.44 -20.72
CA ARG A 240 -7.90 10.44 -21.32
C ARG A 240 -6.50 9.89 -21.58
N ASP A 241 -6.38 8.56 -21.70
CA ASP A 241 -5.13 7.87 -21.99
C ASP A 241 -4.00 8.17 -20.98
N LEU A 242 -4.36 8.32 -19.69
CA LEU A 242 -3.44 8.48 -18.59
C LEU A 242 -3.37 7.21 -17.73
N THR A 243 -2.15 6.85 -17.33
CA THR A 243 -1.90 5.82 -16.32
C THR A 243 -2.03 6.43 -14.92
N VAL A 244 -2.69 5.73 -14.00
CA VAL A 244 -2.86 6.17 -12.60
C VAL A 244 -2.24 5.19 -11.62
N GLY A 245 -1.30 5.71 -10.84
CA GLY A 245 -0.72 5.07 -9.66
C GLY A 245 -1.35 5.59 -8.37
N TRP A 246 -1.43 4.72 -7.36
CA TRP A 246 -1.90 5.10 -6.03
C TRP A 246 -0.90 4.75 -4.92
N ASP A 247 -0.55 5.73 -4.08
CA ASP A 247 0.04 5.46 -2.76
C ASP A 247 -1.10 5.14 -1.78
N LEU A 248 -1.12 3.92 -1.26
CA LEU A 248 -2.16 3.42 -0.37
C LEU A 248 -1.68 3.31 1.08
N ALA A 249 -0.63 4.04 1.48
CA ALA A 249 -0.05 3.94 2.82
C ALA A 249 -1.06 4.18 3.95
N HIS A 250 -1.98 5.15 3.76
CA HIS A 250 -3.04 5.44 4.72
C HIS A 250 -4.36 4.73 4.41
N ALA A 251 -4.50 4.10 3.25
CA ALA A 251 -5.72 3.41 2.82
C ALA A 251 -5.70 1.91 3.11
N TYR A 252 -4.55 1.24 2.95
CA TYR A 252 -4.38 -0.19 3.20
C TYR A 252 -4.74 -0.56 4.65
N GLY A 253 -5.77 -1.39 4.81
CA GLY A 253 -6.29 -1.79 6.13
C GLY A 253 -7.13 -0.72 6.84
N ASN A 254 -7.49 0.37 6.16
CA ASN A 254 -8.29 1.48 6.70
C ASN A 254 -9.57 1.71 5.89
N ALA A 255 -9.45 1.99 4.60
CA ALA A 255 -10.58 2.17 3.69
C ALA A 255 -10.86 0.87 2.92
N GLU A 256 -12.12 0.69 2.49
CA GLU A 256 -12.45 -0.37 1.54
C GLU A 256 -11.76 -0.09 0.21
N LEU A 257 -11.12 -1.11 -0.37
CA LEU A 257 -10.38 -1.03 -1.62
C LEU A 257 -10.82 -2.17 -2.55
N LYS A 258 -10.96 -1.87 -3.84
CA LYS A 258 -11.29 -2.83 -4.89
C LYS A 258 -10.41 -2.60 -6.11
N LEU A 259 -9.09 -2.71 -5.94
CA LEU A 259 -8.13 -2.29 -6.96
C LEU A 259 -8.32 -2.96 -8.32
N HIS A 260 -8.69 -4.25 -8.32
CA HIS A 260 -8.99 -4.98 -9.56
C HIS A 260 -10.28 -4.45 -10.20
N ASP A 261 -11.39 -4.45 -9.47
CA ASP A 261 -12.69 -4.01 -10.01
C ASP A 261 -12.70 -2.53 -10.43
N TRP A 262 -11.95 -1.68 -9.73
CA TRP A 262 -11.76 -0.27 -10.06
C TRP A 262 -10.76 -0.04 -11.19
N ASN A 263 -10.23 -1.11 -11.78
CA ASN A 263 -9.32 -1.06 -12.92
C ASN A 263 -8.08 -0.18 -12.63
N VAL A 264 -7.56 -0.15 -11.41
CA VAL A 264 -6.34 0.60 -11.05
C VAL A 264 -5.16 0.11 -11.89
N ASP A 265 -4.24 0.98 -12.33
CA ASP A 265 -3.07 0.51 -13.11
C ASP A 265 -2.02 -0.13 -12.20
N PHE A 266 -1.63 0.58 -11.16
CA PHE A 266 -0.75 0.08 -10.11
C PHE A 266 -0.98 0.82 -8.78
N ALA A 267 -0.51 0.21 -7.69
CA ALA A 267 -0.49 0.84 -6.38
C ALA A 267 0.66 0.31 -5.50
N ALA A 268 1.00 1.03 -4.44
CA ALA A 268 1.91 0.55 -3.40
C ALA A 268 1.44 0.96 -2.01
N TRP A 269 1.81 0.19 -0.98
CA TRP A 269 1.49 0.51 0.42
C TRP A 269 2.60 0.05 1.35
N CYS A 270 2.62 0.63 2.56
CA CYS A 270 3.32 0.07 3.69
C CYS A 270 2.38 -0.77 4.56
N THR A 271 2.93 -1.70 5.34
CA THR A 271 2.15 -2.59 6.21
C THR A 271 2.26 -2.23 7.69
N TYR A 272 3.13 -1.28 8.05
CA TYR A 272 3.41 -0.91 9.43
C TYR A 272 2.44 0.09 10.05
N LYS A 273 1.55 0.71 9.26
CA LYS A 273 0.47 1.60 9.73
C LYS A 273 -0.73 0.76 10.17
N TYR A 274 -1.89 0.91 9.53
CA TYR A 274 -3.09 0.13 9.83
C TYR A 274 -2.94 -1.38 9.62
N GLY A 275 -1.96 -1.82 8.82
CA GLY A 275 -1.60 -3.23 8.66
C GLY A 275 -0.95 -3.89 9.89
N ASN A 276 -0.51 -3.10 10.89
CA ASN A 276 0.04 -3.58 12.16
C ASN A 276 1.22 -4.58 12.04
N ALA A 277 2.00 -4.53 10.95
CA ALA A 277 3.09 -5.49 10.70
C ALA A 277 4.39 -5.20 11.49
N GLY A 278 4.48 -4.06 12.18
CA GLY A 278 5.66 -3.64 12.94
C GLY A 278 6.56 -2.65 12.19
N PRO A 279 7.50 -1.98 12.89
CA PRO A 279 8.25 -0.84 12.35
C PRO A 279 9.12 -1.23 11.16
N GLY A 280 8.98 -0.54 10.03
CA GLY A 280 9.77 -0.81 8.83
C GLY A 280 9.51 -2.16 8.17
N ALA A 281 8.37 -2.79 8.50
CA ALA A 281 7.97 -4.05 7.87
C ALA A 281 7.81 -3.93 6.35
N MET A 282 7.87 -5.08 5.68
CA MET A 282 7.78 -5.22 4.23
C MET A 282 6.54 -4.53 3.66
N GLY A 283 6.70 -3.80 2.55
CA GLY A 283 5.61 -3.19 1.83
C GLY A 283 4.82 -4.17 0.97
N GLY A 284 3.83 -3.64 0.27
CA GLY A 284 3.16 -4.35 -0.83
C GLY A 284 3.12 -3.46 -2.07
N LEU A 285 2.97 -4.10 -3.22
CA LEU A 285 2.62 -3.45 -4.46
C LEU A 285 1.53 -4.22 -5.19
N PHE A 286 0.78 -3.51 -6.01
CA PHE A 286 -0.24 -4.02 -6.90
C PHE A 286 0.08 -3.60 -8.33
N VAL A 287 -0.05 -4.52 -9.28
CA VAL A 287 -0.07 -4.25 -10.72
C VAL A 287 -1.22 -5.04 -11.31
N HIS A 288 -2.16 -4.35 -11.93
CA HIS A 288 -3.31 -5.02 -12.51
C HIS A 288 -2.91 -6.00 -13.61
N GLU A 289 -3.57 -7.15 -13.68
CA GLU A 289 -3.21 -8.25 -14.58
C GLU A 289 -3.13 -7.85 -16.06
N ARG A 290 -3.85 -6.79 -16.48
CA ARG A 290 -3.80 -6.28 -17.86
C ARG A 290 -2.41 -5.75 -18.24
N HIS A 291 -1.61 -5.37 -17.26
CA HIS A 291 -0.21 -4.94 -17.43
C HIS A 291 0.80 -6.07 -17.26
N GLY A 292 0.37 -7.23 -16.74
CA GLY A 292 1.22 -8.37 -16.40
C GLY A 292 1.29 -9.47 -17.46
N ARG A 293 0.51 -9.37 -18.54
CA ARG A 293 0.49 -10.38 -19.62
C ARG A 293 1.84 -10.46 -20.33
N VAL A 294 2.31 -11.70 -20.50
CA VAL A 294 3.46 -12.02 -21.35
C VAL A 294 2.93 -12.59 -22.66
N ASP A 295 3.24 -11.90 -23.75
CA ASP A 295 2.86 -12.29 -25.10
C ASP A 295 3.99 -13.12 -25.73
N TYR A 296 3.66 -14.37 -26.07
CA TYR A 296 4.56 -15.33 -26.71
C TYR A 296 4.28 -15.53 -28.20
N SER A 297 3.52 -14.61 -28.83
CA SER A 297 3.12 -14.72 -30.25
C SER A 297 4.30 -14.77 -31.23
N GLU A 298 5.48 -14.30 -30.83
CA GLU A 298 6.73 -14.36 -31.63
C GLU A 298 7.63 -15.55 -31.24
N GLY A 299 7.14 -16.47 -30.42
CA GLY A 299 7.85 -17.67 -29.95
C GLY A 299 8.24 -17.61 -28.47
N GLU A 300 8.55 -18.77 -27.89
CA GLU A 300 8.95 -18.90 -26.48
C GLU A 300 10.26 -18.15 -26.17
N ASP A 301 11.14 -18.01 -27.16
CA ASP A 301 12.45 -17.36 -27.04
C ASP A 301 12.39 -15.83 -27.19
N ALA A 302 11.22 -15.28 -27.57
CA ALA A 302 11.02 -13.84 -27.82
C ALA A 302 9.76 -13.27 -27.13
N PRO A 303 9.59 -13.46 -25.81
CA PRO A 303 8.40 -12.98 -25.11
C PRO A 303 8.37 -11.44 -25.05
N LYS A 304 7.19 -10.87 -25.33
CA LYS A 304 6.91 -9.45 -25.13
C LYS A 304 6.17 -9.26 -23.81
N PHE A 305 6.70 -8.37 -22.98
CA PHE A 305 6.07 -8.02 -21.71
C PHE A 305 6.45 -6.59 -21.32
N ARG A 306 5.71 -6.02 -20.37
CA ARG A 306 6.04 -4.69 -19.84
C ARG A 306 7.43 -4.69 -19.22
N HIS A 307 8.33 -3.86 -19.78
CA HIS A 307 9.67 -3.68 -19.23
C HIS A 307 9.62 -3.24 -17.77
N ARG A 308 10.48 -3.85 -16.95
CA ARG A 308 10.62 -3.63 -15.51
C ARG A 308 12.05 -3.98 -15.10
N LEU A 309 12.48 -3.47 -13.94
CA LEU A 309 13.74 -3.90 -13.35
C LEU A 309 13.61 -5.36 -12.89
N THR A 310 14.53 -6.22 -13.33
CA THR A 310 14.44 -7.67 -13.11
C THR A 310 15.53 -8.17 -12.17
N GLY A 311 15.22 -9.28 -11.49
CA GLY A 311 16.15 -10.08 -10.70
C GLY A 311 15.64 -11.52 -10.67
N TRP A 312 16.46 -12.46 -10.17
CA TRP A 312 16.15 -13.89 -10.26
C TRP A 312 14.82 -14.32 -9.63
N TYR A 313 14.36 -13.64 -8.57
CA TYR A 313 13.03 -13.90 -7.96
C TYR A 313 11.85 -13.42 -8.82
N GLY A 314 12.09 -12.61 -9.85
CA GLY A 314 11.08 -12.21 -10.84
C GLY A 314 10.91 -13.22 -11.98
N GLY A 315 11.76 -14.26 -12.06
CA GLY A 315 11.63 -15.36 -13.01
C GLY A 315 10.63 -16.42 -12.55
N ASP A 316 10.14 -17.23 -13.49
CA ASP A 316 9.23 -18.34 -13.20
C ASP A 316 9.84 -19.30 -12.17
N ARG A 317 9.09 -19.54 -11.10
CA ARG A 317 9.50 -20.38 -9.97
C ARG A 317 9.88 -21.81 -10.41
N SER A 318 9.19 -22.36 -11.41
CA SER A 318 9.41 -23.73 -11.91
C SER A 318 10.80 -23.93 -12.51
N VAL A 319 11.44 -22.85 -12.97
CA VAL A 319 12.76 -22.89 -13.62
C VAL A 319 13.82 -22.04 -12.92
N ARG A 320 13.47 -21.20 -11.94
CA ARG A 320 14.37 -20.28 -11.24
C ARG A 320 15.66 -20.93 -10.72
N PHE A 321 15.56 -22.16 -10.20
CA PHE A 321 16.72 -22.89 -9.66
C PHE A 321 17.51 -23.68 -10.70
N LYS A 322 17.12 -23.66 -11.98
CA LYS A 322 18.00 -24.10 -13.07
C LYS A 322 19.21 -23.15 -13.22
N MET A 323 19.10 -21.93 -12.70
CA MET A 323 20.14 -20.88 -12.78
C MET A 323 20.62 -20.65 -14.21
N ASP A 324 19.71 -20.84 -15.16
CA ASP A 324 19.99 -20.70 -16.57
C ASP A 324 19.83 -19.24 -16.98
N ASN A 325 20.91 -18.66 -17.48
CA ASN A 325 20.93 -17.32 -18.06
C ASN A 325 20.95 -17.36 -19.60
N SER A 326 21.01 -18.56 -20.19
CA SER A 326 20.85 -18.72 -21.62
C SER A 326 19.39 -18.47 -21.98
N LYS A 327 19.20 -17.78 -23.11
CA LYS A 327 17.89 -17.52 -23.69
C LYS A 327 17.39 -18.77 -24.39
#